data_AF-A0A1P8WQK1-F1
#
_entry.id   AF-A0A1P8WQK1-F1
#
_cell.length_a   1.000
_cell.length_b   1.000
_cell.length_c   1.000
_cell.angle_alpha   90.00
_cell.angle_beta   90.00
_cell.angle_gamma   90.00
#
_symmetry.space_group_name_H-M   'P 1'
#
loop_
_entity.id
_entity.type
_entity.pdbx_description
1 polymer ?
#
loop_
_entity_poly.entity_id
_entity_poly.type
_entity_poly.pdbx_seq_one_letter_code
_entity_poly.pdbx_strand_id
1 'polypeptide(L)'
;MISGTQTLFNWSLRSDTRSIYPHIVRAAFCGFMMLAILSAWAKALGGMAPGLNFFSWICRLNVLLISVSGISYFVSAVTEEKDSGTLALLRLAGVSPLAIVLSKSTSRLISALMLLLIQLPFTFLAITLGGVTWQQIIAAYLALAAWMCMVANVALFCSVRCQTSGRAASLATSLLLLFFAAGPLLSNIAVLNNVSWLPPEVVEVCNGLHKEQQLTSITTRLSEIFTTGKNLTLAAEQFWRNTAVGGAMFLLSVLLFNRYSEPAEDNPHGSSARIRRFTVGRCWKLPVVWKDFLFFTGGKSFLVIKAIGYALLITGFVWFHQLDSPNSTRWLSGDLTQVAFGTVALLLTVEMMLYASNSLFLEVRQSAIASLRMLPIQTPAILLQKVAACVVALLPAISTLVLLMAYDARSITSAHDFPGQVITWVFVSLMMTHLTVLLSLYTRWAALPLAILLTVISFPCIGGAAVGLTEITKKTAQLNGIQLGVWLGVVVNFVWMWIFVLLPIQIEIVNRWNRLSRE
;
A
#
# COMPACT_ATOMS: atom_id res chain seq x y z
N MET A 1 20.27 -32.55 -4.64
CA MET A 1 19.64 -31.24 -4.33
C MET A 1 20.00 -30.16 -5.37
N ILE A 2 21.28 -29.93 -5.67
CA ILE A 2 21.74 -28.86 -6.58
C ILE A 2 21.24 -29.03 -8.03
N SER A 3 21.24 -30.24 -8.56
CA SER A 3 20.72 -30.51 -9.92
C SER A 3 19.22 -30.19 -10.04
N GLY A 4 18.40 -30.59 -9.05
CA GLY A 4 16.96 -30.29 -9.02
C GLY A 4 16.63 -28.80 -8.88
N THR A 5 17.45 -28.03 -8.15
CA THR A 5 17.30 -26.56 -8.10
C THR A 5 17.64 -25.89 -9.42
N GLN A 6 18.69 -26.36 -10.10
CA GLN A 6 19.13 -25.80 -11.38
C GLN A 6 18.12 -26.09 -12.50
N THR A 7 17.52 -27.29 -12.52
CA THR A 7 16.51 -27.64 -13.52
C THR A 7 15.24 -26.81 -13.36
N LEU A 8 14.74 -26.64 -12.12
CA LEU A 8 13.58 -25.79 -11.83
C LEU A 8 13.86 -24.31 -12.15
N PHE A 9 15.06 -23.83 -11.83
CA PHE A 9 15.47 -22.46 -12.15
C PHE A 9 15.53 -22.21 -13.67
N ASN A 10 16.18 -23.10 -14.43
CA ASN A 10 16.25 -23.00 -15.89
C ASN A 10 14.86 -23.08 -16.53
N TRP A 11 13.98 -23.93 -16.00
CA TRP A 11 12.60 -24.02 -16.46
C TRP A 11 11.83 -22.73 -16.18
N SER A 12 11.96 -22.16 -14.97
CA SER A 12 11.33 -20.89 -14.59
C SER A 12 11.79 -19.74 -15.48
N LEU A 13 13.10 -19.63 -15.76
CA LEU A 13 13.63 -18.59 -16.65
C LEU A 13 13.11 -18.74 -18.09
N ARG A 14 13.04 -19.98 -18.61
CA ARG A 14 12.48 -20.23 -19.95
C ARG A 14 10.98 -19.94 -20.03
N SER A 15 10.24 -20.17 -18.96
CA SER A 15 8.83 -19.82 -18.87
C SER A 15 8.65 -18.29 -18.88
N ASP A 16 9.42 -17.58 -18.06
CA ASP A 16 9.41 -16.12 -17.98
C ASP A 16 9.81 -15.45 -19.30
N THR A 17 10.82 -15.98 -20.01
CA THR A 17 11.30 -15.39 -21.28
C THR A 17 10.33 -15.58 -22.44
N ARG A 18 9.54 -16.67 -22.44
CA ARG A 18 8.49 -16.93 -23.45
C ARG A 18 7.23 -16.08 -23.22
N SER A 19 7.04 -15.56 -22.02
CA SER A 19 5.90 -14.70 -21.71
C SER A 19 6.06 -13.34 -22.42
N ILE A 20 5.01 -12.90 -23.11
CA ILE A 20 5.02 -11.61 -23.82
C ILE A 20 4.88 -10.41 -22.87
N TYR A 21 4.25 -10.62 -21.71
CA TYR A 21 3.89 -9.54 -20.79
C TYR A 21 5.10 -8.79 -20.21
N PRO A 22 6.18 -9.46 -19.73
CA PRO A 22 7.37 -8.76 -19.26
C PRO A 22 8.03 -7.90 -20.35
N HIS A 23 8.00 -8.35 -21.61
CA HIS A 23 8.57 -7.61 -22.74
C HIS A 23 7.75 -6.37 -23.10
N ILE A 24 6.41 -6.48 -23.06
CA ILE A 24 5.52 -5.31 -23.24
C ILE A 24 5.75 -4.29 -22.14
N VAL A 25 5.87 -4.73 -20.88
CA VAL A 25 6.14 -3.83 -19.75
C VAL A 25 7.50 -3.14 -19.90
N ARG A 26 8.54 -3.86 -20.36
CA ARG A 26 9.86 -3.29 -20.70
C ARG A 26 9.76 -2.22 -21.77
N ALA A 27 9.06 -2.51 -22.87
CA ALA A 27 8.86 -1.59 -23.98
C ALA A 27 8.07 -0.35 -23.57
N ALA A 28 7.00 -0.52 -22.79
CA ALA A 28 6.20 0.58 -22.25
C ALA A 28 7.04 1.47 -21.31
N PHE A 29 7.85 0.87 -20.44
CA PHE A 29 8.72 1.62 -19.54
C PHE A 29 9.82 2.39 -20.30
N CYS A 30 10.42 1.78 -21.32
CA CYS A 30 11.35 2.44 -22.24
C CYS A 30 10.69 3.62 -22.97
N GLY A 31 9.48 3.43 -23.52
CA GLY A 31 8.72 4.49 -24.17
C GLY A 31 8.40 5.65 -23.22
N PHE A 32 7.99 5.33 -21.98
CA PHE A 32 7.76 6.33 -20.94
C PHE A 32 9.03 7.12 -20.60
N MET A 33 10.18 6.44 -20.47
CA MET A 33 11.48 7.08 -20.23
C MET A 33 11.85 8.01 -21.39
N MET A 34 11.57 7.63 -22.63
CA MET A 34 11.83 8.48 -23.79
C MET A 34 10.94 9.74 -23.81
N LEU A 35 9.66 9.60 -23.48
CA LEU A 35 8.75 10.75 -23.30
C LEU A 35 9.21 11.67 -22.14
N ALA A 36 9.70 11.08 -21.05
CA ALA A 36 10.26 11.85 -19.94
C ALA A 36 11.51 12.64 -20.36
N ILE A 37 12.41 12.06 -21.17
CA ILE A 37 13.57 12.76 -21.75
C ILE A 37 13.12 13.93 -22.62
N LEU A 38 12.14 13.72 -23.49
CA LEU A 38 11.59 14.77 -24.34
C LEU A 38 11.01 15.93 -23.51
N SER A 39 10.30 15.61 -22.42
CA SER A 39 9.78 16.62 -21.50
C SER A 39 10.88 17.38 -20.75
N ALA A 40 11.97 16.70 -20.38
CA ALA A 40 13.12 17.30 -19.72
C ALA A 40 13.91 18.21 -20.66
N TRP A 41 14.06 17.80 -21.92
CA TRP A 41 14.65 18.62 -22.98
C TRP A 41 13.82 19.89 -23.25
N ALA A 42 12.50 19.77 -23.31
CA ALA A 42 11.63 20.95 -23.46
C ALA A 42 11.79 21.93 -22.29
N LYS A 43 12.00 21.44 -21.06
CA LYS A 43 12.27 22.26 -19.87
C LYS A 43 13.70 22.80 -19.81
N ALA A 44 14.66 22.16 -20.47
CA ALA A 44 16.04 22.62 -20.56
C ALA A 44 16.16 23.99 -21.23
N LEU A 45 15.18 24.36 -22.07
CA LEU A 45 15.10 25.68 -22.70
C LEU A 45 14.78 26.82 -21.71
N GLY A 46 14.27 26.52 -20.50
CA GLY A 46 13.73 27.53 -19.59
C GLY A 46 14.35 27.59 -18.19
N GLY A 47 15.36 26.78 -17.84
CA GLY A 47 15.92 26.76 -16.48
C GLY A 47 17.27 26.05 -16.33
N MET A 48 17.92 26.24 -15.18
CA MET A 48 19.21 25.63 -14.85
C MET A 48 19.05 24.20 -14.28
N ALA A 49 19.94 23.28 -14.72
CA ALA A 49 20.07 21.87 -14.34
C ALA A 49 18.88 20.91 -14.67
N PRO A 50 18.48 20.80 -15.95
CA PRO A 50 17.40 19.90 -16.39
C PRO A 50 17.74 18.41 -16.19
N GLY A 51 19.00 18.00 -16.33
CA GLY A 51 19.43 16.60 -16.19
C GLY A 51 19.29 16.05 -14.77
N LEU A 52 19.63 16.83 -13.74
CA LEU A 52 19.47 16.42 -12.33
C LEU A 52 17.99 16.22 -11.95
N ASN A 53 17.13 17.14 -12.40
CA ASN A 53 15.69 17.04 -12.17
C ASN A 53 15.10 15.81 -12.85
N PHE A 54 15.47 15.55 -14.10
CA PHE A 54 15.07 14.35 -14.83
C PHE A 54 15.53 13.07 -14.10
N PHE A 55 16.81 12.99 -13.73
CA PHE A 55 17.37 11.85 -13.02
C PHE A 55 16.70 11.62 -11.66
N SER A 56 16.49 12.67 -10.87
CA SER A 56 15.77 12.60 -9.59
C SER A 56 14.34 12.09 -9.76
N TRP A 57 13.63 12.57 -10.80
CA TRP A 57 12.25 12.15 -11.06
C TRP A 57 12.17 10.66 -11.41
N ILE A 58 13.09 10.16 -12.24
CA ILE A 58 13.19 8.74 -12.59
C ILE A 58 13.51 7.88 -11.38
N CYS A 59 14.51 8.26 -10.58
CA CYS A 59 14.87 7.49 -9.39
C CYS A 59 13.70 7.41 -8.39
N ARG A 60 12.97 8.51 -8.17
CA ARG A 60 11.77 8.52 -7.30
C ARG A 60 10.66 7.64 -7.87
N LEU A 61 10.44 7.67 -9.19
CA LEU A 61 9.47 6.79 -9.84
C LEU A 61 9.88 5.31 -9.71
N ASN A 62 11.16 4.99 -9.89
CA ASN A 62 11.68 3.64 -9.68
C ASN A 62 11.48 3.16 -8.25
N VAL A 63 11.70 4.01 -7.24
CA VAL A 63 11.38 3.66 -5.85
C VAL A 63 9.90 3.30 -5.70
N LEU A 64 9.01 4.11 -6.26
CA LEU A 64 7.57 3.86 -6.22
C LEU A 64 7.21 2.55 -6.94
N LEU A 65 7.70 2.37 -8.15
CA LEU A 65 7.40 1.19 -8.98
C LEU A 65 7.99 -0.09 -8.37
N ILE A 66 9.21 -0.07 -7.84
CA ILE A 66 9.77 -1.21 -7.11
C ILE A 66 8.94 -1.51 -5.86
N SER A 67 8.54 -0.49 -5.11
CA SER A 67 7.74 -0.68 -3.90
C SER A 67 6.37 -1.28 -4.20
N VAL A 68 5.73 -0.87 -5.28
CA VAL A 68 4.37 -1.31 -5.61
C VAL A 68 4.36 -2.57 -6.49
N SER A 69 5.01 -2.51 -7.65
CA SER A 69 5.06 -3.62 -8.60
C SER A 69 5.97 -4.75 -8.12
N GLY A 70 7.03 -4.44 -7.38
CA GLY A 70 7.89 -5.46 -6.76
C GLY A 70 7.13 -6.31 -5.76
N ILE A 71 6.38 -5.70 -4.82
CA ILE A 71 5.52 -6.44 -3.89
C ILE A 71 4.57 -7.35 -4.68
N SER A 72 3.90 -6.81 -5.68
CA SER A 72 2.93 -7.52 -6.51
C SER A 72 3.52 -8.78 -7.15
N TYR A 73 4.74 -8.68 -7.66
CA TYR A 73 5.41 -9.74 -8.40
C TYR A 73 6.07 -10.77 -7.49
N PHE A 74 6.64 -10.37 -6.35
CA PHE A 74 7.32 -11.29 -5.43
C PHE A 74 6.36 -12.00 -4.47
N VAL A 75 5.25 -11.35 -4.09
CA VAL A 75 4.23 -11.97 -3.23
C VAL A 75 3.64 -13.22 -3.86
N SER A 76 3.48 -13.29 -5.18
CA SER A 76 2.90 -14.48 -5.81
C SER A 76 3.86 -15.67 -5.89
N ALA A 77 5.14 -15.53 -5.51
CA ALA A 77 6.14 -16.58 -5.76
C ALA A 77 5.79 -17.92 -5.10
N VAL A 78 5.29 -17.88 -3.86
CA VAL A 78 4.87 -19.07 -3.12
C VAL A 78 3.34 -19.17 -3.04
N THR A 79 2.63 -18.06 -2.81
CA THR A 79 1.17 -18.08 -2.69
C THR A 79 0.48 -18.56 -3.95
N GLU A 80 1.06 -18.37 -5.14
CA GLU A 80 0.47 -18.89 -6.37
C GLU A 80 0.33 -20.41 -6.32
N GLU A 81 1.37 -21.11 -5.85
CA GLU A 81 1.38 -22.57 -5.68
C GLU A 81 0.52 -23.05 -4.51
N LYS A 82 0.46 -22.23 -3.43
CA LYS A 82 -0.42 -22.52 -2.29
C LYS A 82 -1.88 -22.42 -2.71
N ASP A 83 -2.22 -21.36 -3.42
CA ASP A 83 -3.57 -21.07 -3.85
C ASP A 83 -4.08 -22.03 -4.95
N SER A 84 -3.19 -22.51 -5.82
CA SER A 84 -3.54 -23.52 -6.84
C SER A 84 -3.60 -24.94 -6.30
N GLY A 85 -3.26 -25.17 -5.03
CA GLY A 85 -3.20 -26.51 -4.42
C GLY A 85 -2.07 -27.39 -4.95
N THR A 86 -1.20 -26.87 -5.81
CA THR A 86 -0.08 -27.61 -6.43
C THR A 86 1.11 -27.76 -5.49
N LEU A 87 1.17 -26.97 -4.42
CA LEU A 87 2.21 -27.09 -3.39
C LEU A 87 2.28 -28.50 -2.78
N ALA A 88 1.13 -29.14 -2.54
CA ALA A 88 1.08 -30.50 -1.98
C ALA A 88 1.67 -31.52 -2.99
N LEU A 89 1.33 -31.38 -4.28
CA LEU A 89 1.87 -32.22 -5.35
C LEU A 89 3.40 -32.05 -5.49
N LEU A 90 3.91 -30.82 -5.42
CA LEU A 90 5.35 -30.56 -5.46
C LEU A 90 6.11 -31.16 -4.28
N ARG A 91 5.48 -31.23 -3.11
CA ARG A 91 6.03 -31.90 -1.92
C ARG A 91 6.03 -33.42 -2.08
N LEU A 92 4.98 -34.00 -2.64
CA LEU A 92 4.93 -35.42 -2.97
C LEU A 92 6.01 -35.81 -3.99
N ALA A 93 6.35 -34.91 -4.92
CA ALA A 93 7.45 -35.09 -5.86
C ALA A 93 8.86 -34.98 -5.22
N GLY A 94 8.96 -34.83 -3.90
CA GLY A 94 10.25 -34.79 -3.17
C GLY A 94 11.02 -33.47 -3.34
N VAL A 95 10.40 -32.41 -3.84
CA VAL A 95 11.07 -31.12 -4.01
C VAL A 95 11.20 -30.42 -2.65
N SER A 96 12.44 -30.17 -2.23
CA SER A 96 12.71 -29.50 -0.95
C SER A 96 12.10 -28.08 -0.90
N PRO A 97 11.56 -27.64 0.25
CA PRO A 97 11.09 -26.27 0.48
C PRO A 97 12.05 -25.17 0.03
N LEU A 98 13.33 -25.32 0.36
CA LEU A 98 14.39 -24.40 -0.02
C LEU A 98 14.50 -24.29 -1.55
N ALA A 99 14.41 -25.42 -2.26
CA ALA A 99 14.48 -25.45 -3.72
C ALA A 99 13.31 -24.70 -4.37
N ILE A 100 12.09 -24.84 -3.82
CA ILE A 100 10.90 -24.14 -4.33
C ILE A 100 11.04 -22.62 -4.14
N VAL A 101 11.40 -22.19 -2.93
CA VAL A 101 11.53 -20.77 -2.59
C VAL A 101 12.67 -20.13 -3.37
N LEU A 102 13.84 -20.77 -3.43
CA LEU A 102 15.04 -20.22 -4.05
C LEU A 102 14.91 -20.16 -5.58
N SER A 103 14.39 -21.19 -6.24
CA SER A 103 14.25 -21.21 -7.71
C SER A 103 13.28 -20.15 -8.22
N LYS A 104 12.10 -20.02 -7.58
CA LYS A 104 11.09 -19.05 -8.00
C LYS A 104 11.44 -17.61 -7.64
N SER A 105 11.93 -17.37 -6.43
CA SER A 105 12.33 -16.02 -6.01
C SER A 105 13.46 -15.48 -6.87
N THR A 106 14.49 -16.31 -7.09
CA THR A 106 15.69 -15.87 -7.82
C THR A 106 15.40 -15.61 -9.30
N SER A 107 14.57 -16.44 -9.97
CA SER A 107 14.12 -16.19 -11.35
C SER A 107 13.43 -14.84 -11.48
N ARG A 108 12.51 -14.54 -10.54
CA ARG A 108 11.79 -13.27 -10.49
C ARG A 108 12.71 -12.10 -10.18
N LEU A 109 13.68 -12.28 -9.28
CA LEU A 109 14.65 -11.25 -8.89
C LEU A 109 15.53 -10.87 -10.08
N ILE A 110 16.04 -11.86 -10.83
CA ILE A 110 16.81 -11.61 -12.06
C ILE A 110 15.96 -10.91 -13.11
N SER A 111 14.74 -11.40 -13.35
CA SER A 111 13.82 -10.80 -14.33
C SER A 111 13.53 -9.33 -14.04
N ALA A 112 13.43 -8.95 -12.77
CA ALA A 112 13.14 -7.58 -12.37
C ALA A 112 14.42 -6.72 -12.19
N LEU A 113 15.59 -7.30 -11.89
CA LEU A 113 16.88 -6.58 -12.01
C LEU A 113 17.19 -6.23 -13.48
N MET A 114 16.83 -7.09 -14.43
CA MET A 114 16.90 -6.78 -15.85
C MET A 114 16.01 -5.58 -16.24
N LEU A 115 14.88 -5.37 -15.55
CA LEU A 115 14.06 -4.17 -15.72
C LEU A 115 14.75 -2.89 -15.25
N LEU A 116 15.66 -2.96 -14.27
CA LEU A 116 16.47 -1.81 -13.88
C LEU A 116 17.62 -1.61 -14.86
N LEU A 117 18.26 -2.70 -15.30
CA LEU A 117 19.41 -2.65 -16.20
C LEU A 117 19.05 -2.03 -17.57
N ILE A 118 17.84 -2.30 -18.10
CA ILE A 118 17.39 -1.73 -19.38
C ILE A 118 17.27 -0.20 -19.34
N GLN A 119 17.15 0.39 -18.16
CA GLN A 119 16.99 1.83 -17.98
C GLN A 119 18.32 2.57 -17.92
N LEU A 120 19.41 1.87 -17.56
CA LEU A 120 20.74 2.45 -17.47
C LEU A 120 21.14 3.27 -18.70
N PRO A 121 21.06 2.76 -19.94
CA PRO A 121 21.47 3.54 -21.11
C PRO A 121 20.69 4.86 -21.25
N PHE A 122 19.40 4.87 -20.92
CA PHE A 122 18.57 6.08 -20.95
C PHE A 122 18.93 7.06 -19.84
N THR A 123 19.31 6.58 -18.66
CA THR A 123 19.79 7.47 -17.59
C THR A 123 21.18 8.02 -17.84
N PHE A 124 22.04 7.32 -18.59
CA PHE A 124 23.32 7.88 -19.03
C PHE A 124 23.13 9.08 -19.97
N LEU A 125 22.03 9.14 -20.73
CA LEU A 125 21.67 10.34 -21.51
C LEU A 125 21.36 11.55 -20.60
N ALA A 126 21.04 11.37 -19.31
CA ALA A 126 20.89 12.49 -18.38
C ALA A 126 22.20 13.28 -18.18
N ILE A 127 23.36 12.63 -18.37
CA ILE A 127 24.67 13.29 -18.26
C ILE A 127 24.80 14.39 -19.32
N THR A 128 24.26 14.17 -20.54
CA THR A 128 24.35 15.17 -21.62
C THR A 128 23.47 16.39 -21.38
N LEU A 129 22.40 16.25 -20.58
CA LEU A 129 21.53 17.34 -20.13
C LEU A 129 22.14 18.17 -18.97
N GLY A 130 23.30 17.75 -18.45
CA GLY A 130 24.04 18.45 -17.41
C GLY A 130 23.49 18.25 -15.98
N GLY A 131 24.36 18.42 -15.00
CA GLY A 131 24.01 18.38 -13.57
C GLY A 131 24.03 17.00 -12.90
N VAL A 132 24.48 15.95 -13.58
CA VAL A 132 24.59 14.58 -13.03
C VAL A 132 25.94 13.96 -13.39
N THR A 133 26.60 13.31 -12.41
CA THR A 133 27.84 12.57 -12.64
C THR A 133 27.57 11.08 -12.87
N TRP A 134 28.47 10.38 -13.58
CA TRP A 134 28.36 8.93 -13.80
C TRP A 134 28.37 8.14 -12.48
N GLN A 135 29.10 8.62 -11.47
CA GLN A 135 29.15 8.01 -10.13
C GLN A 135 27.80 8.09 -9.42
N GLN A 136 27.07 9.21 -9.55
CA GLN A 136 25.72 9.37 -8.98
C GLN A 136 24.74 8.38 -9.61
N ILE A 137 24.84 8.15 -10.92
CA ILE A 137 24.00 7.17 -11.62
C ILE A 137 24.26 5.76 -11.09
N ILE A 138 25.51 5.30 -11.09
CA ILE A 138 25.85 3.95 -10.64
C ILE A 138 25.47 3.74 -9.16
N ALA A 139 25.76 4.71 -8.29
CA ALA A 139 25.39 4.64 -6.87
C ALA A 139 23.87 4.55 -6.66
N ALA A 140 23.08 5.32 -7.41
CA ALA A 140 21.63 5.28 -7.33
C ALA A 140 21.08 3.92 -7.80
N TYR A 141 21.61 3.36 -8.88
CA TYR A 141 21.17 2.05 -9.38
C TYR A 141 21.57 0.90 -8.46
N LEU A 142 22.74 0.95 -7.83
CA LEU A 142 23.12 -0.01 -6.78
C LEU A 142 22.20 0.10 -5.55
N ALA A 143 21.87 1.33 -5.12
CA ALA A 143 20.92 1.57 -4.03
C ALA A 143 19.51 1.05 -4.36
N LEU A 144 19.04 1.26 -5.60
CA LEU A 144 17.76 0.73 -6.10
C LEU A 144 17.76 -0.80 -6.18
N ALA A 145 18.86 -1.42 -6.61
CA ALA A 145 18.99 -2.88 -6.65
C ALA A 145 18.96 -3.50 -5.24
N ALA A 146 19.65 -2.90 -4.26
CA ALA A 146 19.57 -3.34 -2.87
C ALA A 146 18.17 -3.15 -2.27
N TRP A 147 17.52 -2.01 -2.55
CA TRP A 147 16.14 -1.76 -2.16
C TRP A 147 15.19 -2.82 -2.74
N MET A 148 15.36 -3.14 -4.02
CA MET A 148 14.58 -4.17 -4.70
C MET A 148 14.79 -5.56 -4.07
N CYS A 149 16.02 -5.92 -3.71
CA CYS A 149 16.33 -7.17 -3.02
C CYS A 149 15.63 -7.24 -1.64
N MET A 150 15.65 -6.14 -0.89
CA MET A 150 14.96 -6.06 0.40
C MET A 150 13.45 -6.24 0.23
N VAL A 151 12.83 -5.48 -0.68
CA VAL A 151 11.38 -5.56 -0.97
C VAL A 151 11.00 -6.97 -1.43
N ALA A 152 11.80 -7.60 -2.29
CA ALA A 152 11.56 -8.95 -2.78
C ALA A 152 11.50 -9.98 -1.65
N ASN A 153 12.44 -9.93 -0.72
CA ASN A 153 12.52 -10.89 0.39
C ASN A 153 11.47 -10.63 1.47
N VAL A 154 11.10 -9.37 1.73
CA VAL A 154 9.97 -9.03 2.60
C VAL A 154 8.65 -9.54 2.01
N ALA A 155 8.42 -9.30 0.71
CA ALA A 155 7.26 -9.80 -0.01
C ALA A 155 7.19 -11.34 -0.02
N LEU A 156 8.33 -12.00 -0.17
CA LEU A 156 8.44 -13.46 -0.12
C LEU A 156 8.13 -14.02 1.28
N PHE A 157 8.61 -13.37 2.34
CA PHE A 157 8.24 -13.75 3.71
C PHE A 157 6.72 -13.64 3.92
N CYS A 158 6.10 -12.56 3.45
CA CYS A 158 4.65 -12.39 3.48
C CYS A 158 3.92 -13.47 2.67
N SER A 159 4.49 -13.87 1.53
CA SER A 159 4.02 -14.96 0.67
C SER A 159 3.99 -16.30 1.41
N VAL A 160 5.02 -16.61 2.19
CA VAL A 160 5.08 -17.85 2.96
C VAL A 160 4.11 -17.82 4.14
N ARG A 161 3.97 -16.68 4.82
CA ARG A 161 3.08 -16.56 5.99
C ARG A 161 1.59 -16.67 5.64
N CYS A 162 1.17 -16.11 4.51
CA CYS A 162 -0.23 -16.04 4.13
C CYS A 162 -0.64 -17.25 3.27
N GLN A 163 -1.86 -17.73 3.47
CA GLN A 163 -2.43 -18.80 2.65
C GLN A 163 -2.86 -18.29 1.26
N THR A 164 -3.35 -17.04 1.21
CA THR A 164 -3.87 -16.42 -0.01
C THR A 164 -3.01 -15.26 -0.49
N SER A 165 -2.82 -15.14 -1.81
CA SER A 165 -2.07 -14.03 -2.42
C SER A 165 -2.60 -12.63 -2.11
N GLY A 166 -3.91 -12.44 -2.05
CA GLY A 166 -4.53 -11.15 -1.73
C GLY A 166 -4.13 -10.66 -0.32
N ARG A 167 -4.24 -11.54 0.69
CA ARG A 167 -3.82 -11.25 2.06
C ARG A 167 -2.31 -11.02 2.15
N ALA A 168 -1.52 -11.82 1.44
CA ALA A 168 -0.07 -11.66 1.39
C ALA A 168 0.35 -10.30 0.81
N ALA A 169 -0.30 -9.87 -0.28
CA ALA A 169 -0.05 -8.58 -0.91
C ALA A 169 -0.43 -7.43 0.02
N SER A 170 -1.59 -7.55 0.65
CA SER A 170 -2.09 -6.56 1.61
C SER A 170 -1.15 -6.38 2.82
N LEU A 171 -0.61 -7.49 3.34
CA LEU A 171 0.34 -7.47 4.46
C LEU A 171 1.69 -6.90 4.05
N ALA A 172 2.22 -7.30 2.89
CA ALA A 172 3.46 -6.76 2.36
C ALA A 172 3.37 -5.25 2.09
N THR A 173 2.26 -4.78 1.51
CA THR A 173 2.03 -3.35 1.30
C THR A 173 1.87 -2.60 2.61
N SER A 174 1.15 -3.16 3.58
CA SER A 174 1.01 -2.56 4.91
C SER A 174 2.37 -2.41 5.62
N LEU A 175 3.25 -3.42 5.55
CA LEU A 175 4.59 -3.35 6.13
C LEU A 175 5.45 -2.27 5.46
N LEU A 176 5.38 -2.16 4.13
CA LEU A 176 6.13 -1.15 3.39
C LEU A 176 5.59 0.27 3.65
N LEU A 177 4.27 0.46 3.73
CA LEU A 177 3.67 1.74 4.11
C LEU A 177 4.09 2.13 5.53
N LEU A 178 4.07 1.19 6.47
CA LEU A 178 4.53 1.42 7.83
C LEU A 178 6.02 1.78 7.86
N PHE A 179 6.87 1.14 7.06
CA PHE A 179 8.28 1.49 6.95
C PHE A 179 8.50 2.94 6.46
N PHE A 180 7.74 3.39 5.47
CA PHE A 180 7.82 4.78 4.99
C PHE A 180 7.22 5.77 5.99
N ALA A 181 6.14 5.42 6.67
CA ALA A 181 5.51 6.25 7.70
C ALA A 181 6.38 6.35 8.98
N ALA A 182 7.14 5.30 9.31
CA ALA A 182 7.97 5.27 10.51
C ALA A 182 9.02 6.40 10.54
N GLY A 183 9.56 6.82 9.39
CA GLY A 183 10.56 7.89 9.34
C GLY A 183 10.06 9.22 9.92
N PRO A 184 9.04 9.84 9.31
CA PRO A 184 8.43 11.07 9.84
C PRO A 184 7.89 10.93 11.26
N LEU A 185 7.30 9.77 11.60
CA LEU A 185 6.75 9.53 12.94
C LEU A 185 7.87 9.54 14.00
N LEU A 186 8.97 8.82 13.74
CA LEU A 186 10.10 8.73 14.66
C LEU A 186 10.87 10.06 14.75
N SER A 187 11.00 10.82 13.65
CA SER A 187 11.64 12.14 13.70
C SER A 187 10.85 13.12 14.56
N ASN A 188 9.51 13.10 14.47
CA ASN A 188 8.68 14.00 15.27
C ASN A 188 8.79 13.66 16.77
N ILE A 189 8.97 12.39 17.12
CA ILE A 189 9.19 11.95 18.50
C ILE A 189 10.60 12.36 18.97
N ALA A 190 11.61 12.19 18.11
CA ALA A 190 13.01 12.55 18.38
C ALA A 190 13.25 14.04 18.69
N VAL A 191 12.42 14.93 18.16
CA VAL A 191 12.54 16.38 18.39
C VAL A 191 12.08 16.79 19.80
N LEU A 192 11.35 15.92 20.51
CA LEU A 192 10.79 16.17 21.84
C LEU A 192 11.81 15.98 22.99
N ASN A 193 13.10 16.19 22.73
CA ASN A 193 14.22 15.91 23.67
C ASN A 193 14.15 16.64 25.03
N ASN A 194 13.29 17.66 25.19
CA ASN A 194 13.19 18.50 26.41
C ASN A 194 11.89 18.26 27.21
N VAL A 195 11.25 17.13 26.99
CA VAL A 195 9.91 16.86 27.51
C VAL A 195 10.01 15.99 28.78
N SER A 196 9.56 16.53 29.90
CA SER A 196 9.84 16.06 31.29
C SER A 196 9.41 14.62 31.66
N TRP A 197 8.67 13.95 30.78
CA TRP A 197 8.02 12.66 31.05
C TRP A 197 8.46 11.52 30.15
N LEU A 198 9.12 11.84 29.04
CA LEU A 198 9.73 10.82 28.21
C LEU A 198 11.01 10.41 28.95
N PRO A 199 11.12 9.16 29.40
CA PRO A 199 12.40 8.69 29.91
C PRO A 199 13.44 8.96 28.83
N PRO A 200 14.62 9.50 29.19
CA PRO A 200 15.67 9.75 28.22
C PRO A 200 16.01 8.48 27.42
N GLU A 201 15.84 7.31 28.03
CA GLU A 201 15.95 5.98 27.40
C GLU A 201 14.98 5.78 26.23
N VAL A 202 13.72 6.21 26.33
CA VAL A 202 12.73 6.04 25.24
C VAL A 202 13.09 6.94 24.06
N VAL A 203 13.53 8.15 24.34
CA VAL A 203 13.97 9.10 23.32
C VAL A 203 15.25 8.61 22.65
N GLU A 204 16.18 8.04 23.41
CA GLU A 204 17.38 7.41 22.89
C GLU A 204 17.06 6.20 22.01
N VAL A 205 16.13 5.34 22.43
CA VAL A 205 15.64 4.21 21.62
C VAL A 205 14.95 4.70 20.34
N CYS A 206 14.09 5.71 20.43
CA CYS A 206 13.42 6.30 19.26
C CYS A 206 14.42 6.96 18.31
N ASN A 207 15.43 7.67 18.81
CA ASN A 207 16.53 8.23 18.04
C ASN A 207 17.37 7.13 17.38
N GLY A 208 17.64 6.05 18.10
CA GLY A 208 18.32 4.86 17.58
C GLY A 208 17.53 4.21 16.44
N LEU A 209 16.23 3.96 16.64
CA LEU A 209 15.34 3.41 15.62
C LEU A 209 15.18 4.36 14.44
N HIS A 210 15.12 5.68 14.67
CA HIS A 210 15.06 6.68 13.61
C HIS A 210 16.32 6.66 12.77
N LYS A 211 17.50 6.64 13.41
CA LYS A 211 18.79 6.55 12.74
C LYS A 211 18.89 5.27 11.92
N GLU A 212 18.51 4.13 12.49
CA GLU A 212 18.46 2.85 11.78
C GLU A 212 17.49 2.87 10.58
N GLN A 213 16.34 3.52 10.72
CA GLN A 213 15.38 3.72 9.64
C GLN A 213 15.94 4.65 8.54
N GLN A 214 16.63 5.72 8.90
CA GLN A 214 17.27 6.63 7.94
C GLN A 214 18.39 5.96 7.16
N LEU A 215 19.16 5.08 7.82
CA LEU A 215 20.25 4.32 7.21
C LEU A 215 19.75 3.22 6.26
N THR A 216 18.54 2.71 6.46
CA THR A 216 17.91 1.71 5.57
C THR A 216 17.08 2.35 4.45
N SER A 217 16.59 3.57 4.67
CA SER A 217 15.71 4.26 3.73
C SER A 217 16.39 4.59 2.40
N ILE A 218 15.72 4.24 1.30
CA ILE A 218 16.18 4.57 -0.06
C ILE A 218 15.97 6.07 -0.38
N THR A 219 14.97 6.72 0.20
CA THR A 219 14.65 8.12 -0.12
C THR A 219 15.71 9.07 0.43
N THR A 220 16.20 8.79 1.64
CA THR A 220 17.31 9.54 2.27
C THR A 220 18.59 9.37 1.47
N ARG A 221 18.91 8.13 1.06
CA ARG A 221 20.09 7.87 0.22
C ARG A 221 20.01 8.56 -1.13
N LEU A 222 18.85 8.54 -1.79
CA LEU A 222 18.67 9.27 -3.06
C LEU A 222 18.82 10.77 -2.87
N SER A 223 18.28 11.36 -1.79
CA SER A 223 18.50 12.78 -1.51
C SER A 223 19.98 13.12 -1.31
N GLU A 224 20.74 12.28 -0.61
CA GLU A 224 22.18 12.45 -0.40
C GLU A 224 22.97 12.38 -1.72
N ILE A 225 22.59 11.46 -2.62
CA ILE A 225 23.18 11.32 -3.96
C ILE A 225 22.94 12.57 -4.81
N PHE A 226 21.74 13.17 -4.73
CA PHE A 226 21.41 14.36 -5.52
C PHE A 226 22.06 15.63 -4.98
N THR A 227 22.38 15.70 -3.69
CA THR A 227 23.02 16.88 -3.08
C THR A 227 24.55 16.81 -3.08
N THR A 228 25.14 15.61 -3.00
CA THR A 228 26.58 15.42 -2.80
C THR A 228 27.29 15.11 -4.12
N GLY A 229 28.13 16.05 -4.58
CA GLY A 229 28.80 15.93 -5.89
C GLY A 229 30.23 15.36 -5.89
N LYS A 230 30.99 15.43 -4.78
CA LYS A 230 32.45 15.15 -4.79
C LYS A 230 32.93 13.95 -3.95
N ASN A 231 32.21 13.52 -2.91
CA ASN A 231 32.60 12.39 -2.04
C ASN A 231 31.50 11.33 -1.98
N LEU A 232 31.18 10.71 -3.12
CA LEU A 232 30.12 9.71 -3.20
C LEU A 232 30.70 8.30 -3.06
N THR A 233 30.27 7.57 -2.03
CA THR A 233 30.52 6.13 -1.92
C THR A 233 29.57 5.35 -2.82
N LEU A 234 30.09 4.43 -3.64
CA LEU A 234 29.25 3.62 -4.54
C LEU A 234 28.34 2.64 -3.77
N ALA A 235 28.92 1.96 -2.76
CA ALA A 235 28.20 1.05 -1.87
C ALA A 235 28.13 1.67 -0.45
N ALA A 236 27.08 2.45 -0.20
CA ALA A 236 26.84 3.04 1.11
C ALA A 236 26.30 2.01 2.12
N GLU A 237 26.20 2.40 3.39
CA GLU A 237 25.63 1.57 4.44
C GLU A 237 24.22 1.05 4.11
N GLN A 238 23.42 1.87 3.40
CA GLN A 238 22.08 1.50 2.93
C GLN A 238 22.08 0.24 2.05
N PHE A 239 23.10 0.05 1.20
CA PHE A 239 23.23 -1.13 0.36
C PHE A 239 23.41 -2.40 1.21
N TRP A 240 24.33 -2.34 2.18
CA TRP A 240 24.66 -3.47 3.03
C TRP A 240 23.51 -3.81 3.98
N ARG A 241 22.88 -2.80 4.61
CA ARG A 241 21.74 -3.00 5.51
C ARG A 241 20.54 -3.60 4.78
N ASN A 242 20.19 -3.10 3.60
CA ASN A 242 19.06 -3.64 2.83
C ASN A 242 19.31 -5.07 2.34
N THR A 243 20.55 -5.37 1.94
CA THR A 243 20.94 -6.74 1.58
C THR A 243 20.92 -7.67 2.79
N ALA A 244 21.39 -7.21 3.95
CA ALA A 244 21.38 -7.98 5.19
C ALA A 244 19.95 -8.26 5.70
N VAL A 245 19.09 -7.24 5.73
CA VAL A 245 17.66 -7.39 6.09
C VAL A 245 16.96 -8.32 5.09
N GLY A 246 17.22 -8.16 3.80
CA GLY A 246 16.70 -9.06 2.77
C GLY A 246 17.13 -10.51 2.97
N GLY A 247 18.42 -10.75 3.24
CA GLY A 247 18.96 -12.07 3.54
C GLY A 247 18.35 -12.69 4.81
N ALA A 248 18.20 -11.90 5.87
CA ALA A 248 17.56 -12.36 7.10
C ALA A 248 16.08 -12.76 6.88
N MET A 249 15.32 -11.95 6.13
CA MET A 249 13.92 -12.26 5.78
C MET A 249 13.81 -13.49 4.89
N PHE A 250 14.76 -13.68 3.95
CA PHE A 250 14.82 -14.88 3.12
C PHE A 250 15.05 -16.14 3.98
N LEU A 251 16.04 -16.12 4.87
CA LEU A 251 16.32 -17.25 5.78
C LEU A 251 15.11 -17.56 6.67
N LEU A 252 14.52 -16.53 7.27
CA LEU A 252 13.34 -16.67 8.11
C LEU A 252 12.15 -17.24 7.33
N SER A 253 11.99 -16.86 6.06
CA SER A 253 11.00 -17.44 5.17
C SER A 253 11.24 -18.91 4.84
N VAL A 254 12.50 -19.33 4.69
CA VAL A 254 12.86 -20.75 4.47
C VAL A 254 12.57 -21.57 5.72
N LEU A 255 12.98 -21.09 6.90
CA LEU A 255 12.78 -21.78 8.18
C LEU A 255 11.30 -21.96 8.51
N LEU A 256 10.50 -20.92 8.31
CA LEU A 256 9.07 -20.94 8.61
C LEU A 256 8.22 -21.56 7.50
N PHE A 257 8.82 -21.95 6.37
CA PHE A 257 8.10 -22.50 5.24
C PHE A 257 7.31 -23.76 5.62
N ASN A 258 7.91 -24.68 6.36
CA ASN A 258 7.23 -25.93 6.73
C ASN A 258 6.02 -25.66 7.63
N ARG A 259 6.20 -24.83 8.66
CA ARG A 259 5.17 -24.46 9.63
C ARG A 259 3.93 -23.80 9.00
N TYR A 260 4.12 -22.93 8.00
CA TYR A 260 3.01 -22.20 7.37
C TYR A 260 2.50 -22.82 6.06
N SER A 261 3.04 -23.97 5.68
CA SER A 261 2.67 -24.65 4.44
C SER A 261 2.14 -26.06 4.66
N GLU A 262 1.97 -26.47 5.92
CA GLU A 262 1.13 -27.62 6.27
C GLU A 262 -0.31 -27.32 5.84
N PRO A 263 -0.95 -28.22 5.08
CA PRO A 263 -2.38 -28.10 4.82
C PRO A 263 -3.08 -28.08 6.18
N ALA A 264 -3.98 -27.10 6.39
CA ALA A 264 -4.87 -27.16 7.52
C ALA A 264 -5.71 -28.42 7.32
N GLU A 265 -5.41 -29.48 8.06
CA GLU A 265 -6.30 -30.64 8.12
C GLU A 265 -7.69 -30.10 8.46
N ASP A 266 -8.68 -30.45 7.63
CA ASP A 266 -10.09 -30.37 7.99
C ASP A 266 -10.30 -31.33 9.16
N ASN A 267 -9.83 -30.95 10.34
CA ASN A 267 -10.15 -31.66 11.56
C ASN A 267 -11.62 -31.33 11.85
N PRO A 268 -12.56 -32.30 11.74
CA PRO A 268 -13.94 -32.07 12.13
C PRO A 268 -14.06 -31.72 13.63
N HIS A 269 -12.99 -31.95 14.41
CA HIS A 269 -12.88 -31.61 15.82
C HIS A 269 -11.71 -30.63 16.02
N GLY A 270 -12.02 -29.35 15.97
CA GLY A 270 -11.06 -28.25 15.98
C GLY A 270 -10.19 -28.18 17.24
N SER A 271 -8.92 -28.56 17.12
CA SER A 271 -7.89 -28.33 18.15
C SER A 271 -7.22 -26.94 18.07
N SER A 272 -7.55 -26.13 17.05
CA SER A 272 -7.18 -24.71 16.98
C SER A 272 -8.13 -23.79 17.79
N ALA A 273 -9.04 -24.39 18.56
CA ALA A 273 -10.06 -23.72 19.38
C ALA A 273 -9.54 -23.13 20.71
N ARG A 274 -8.25 -22.79 20.85
CA ARG A 274 -7.77 -22.14 22.09
C ARG A 274 -8.21 -20.68 22.25
N ILE A 275 -8.63 -20.04 21.16
CA ILE A 275 -9.32 -18.75 21.21
C ILE A 275 -10.75 -19.02 20.72
N ARG A 276 -11.67 -19.33 21.65
CA ARG A 276 -13.10 -19.42 21.35
C ARG A 276 -13.53 -18.13 20.67
N ARG A 277 -13.71 -18.17 19.34
CA ARG A 277 -14.49 -17.16 18.62
C ARG A 277 -15.88 -17.18 19.26
N PHE A 278 -16.44 -16.00 19.54
CA PHE A 278 -17.80 -15.87 20.05
C PHE A 278 -18.75 -16.79 19.27
N THR A 279 -19.65 -17.48 19.98
CA THR A 279 -20.62 -18.39 19.36
C THR A 279 -21.37 -17.67 18.25
N VAL A 280 -21.41 -18.29 17.07
CA VAL A 280 -22.08 -17.76 15.88
C VAL A 280 -23.57 -17.64 16.18
N GLY A 281 -24.08 -16.42 16.31
CA GLY A 281 -25.50 -16.16 16.56
C GLY A 281 -26.37 -16.43 15.32
N ARG A 282 -27.69 -16.29 15.47
CA ARG A 282 -28.65 -16.43 14.35
C ARG A 282 -28.33 -15.47 13.20
N CYS A 283 -28.55 -15.92 11.97
CA CYS A 283 -28.41 -15.11 10.76
C CYS A 283 -29.25 -13.82 10.82
N TRP A 284 -28.70 -12.70 10.40
CA TRP A 284 -29.41 -11.42 10.35
C TRP A 284 -30.40 -11.36 9.18
N LYS A 285 -31.27 -10.33 9.18
CA LYS A 285 -32.20 -10.06 8.06
C LYS A 285 -31.50 -9.90 6.71
N LEU A 286 -30.26 -9.41 6.71
CA LEU A 286 -29.40 -9.30 5.54
C LEU A 286 -28.34 -10.42 5.58
N PRO A 287 -28.56 -11.54 4.88
CA PRO A 287 -27.73 -12.75 5.03
C PRO A 287 -26.31 -12.56 4.49
N VAL A 288 -26.14 -11.81 3.40
CA VAL A 288 -24.82 -11.55 2.81
C VAL A 288 -23.98 -10.67 3.75
N VAL A 289 -24.61 -9.65 4.36
CA VAL A 289 -23.96 -8.78 5.35
C VAL A 289 -23.46 -9.59 6.54
N TRP A 290 -24.32 -10.46 7.06
CA TRP A 290 -23.99 -11.30 8.21
C TRP A 290 -22.84 -12.27 7.91
N LYS A 291 -22.87 -12.95 6.75
CA LYS A 291 -21.82 -13.86 6.30
C LYS A 291 -20.48 -13.13 6.22
N ASP A 292 -20.43 -12.02 5.48
CA ASP A 292 -19.17 -11.33 5.23
C ASP A 292 -18.64 -10.64 6.50
N PHE A 293 -19.51 -10.10 7.35
CA PHE A 293 -19.08 -9.57 8.63
C PHE A 293 -18.42 -10.67 9.49
N LEU A 294 -19.06 -11.83 9.63
CA LEU A 294 -18.59 -12.87 10.53
C LEU A 294 -17.33 -13.59 10.00
N PHE A 295 -17.34 -14.01 8.73
CA PHE A 295 -16.30 -14.86 8.16
C PHE A 295 -15.20 -14.09 7.44
N PHE A 296 -15.55 -12.98 6.76
CA PHE A 296 -14.58 -12.20 6.01
C PHE A 296 -13.89 -11.14 6.89
N THR A 297 -14.65 -10.36 7.66
CA THR A 297 -14.06 -9.30 8.49
C THR A 297 -13.56 -9.78 9.86
N GLY A 298 -13.86 -11.02 10.25
CA GLY A 298 -13.46 -11.61 11.54
C GLY A 298 -14.48 -11.45 12.67
N GLY A 299 -15.68 -10.95 12.36
CA GLY A 299 -16.83 -10.87 13.25
C GLY A 299 -16.63 -9.98 14.47
N LYS A 300 -17.39 -10.26 15.54
CA LYS A 300 -17.43 -9.46 16.76
C LYS A 300 -16.08 -9.39 17.49
N SER A 301 -15.34 -10.49 17.53
CA SER A 301 -14.02 -10.53 18.18
C SER A 301 -13.04 -9.55 17.55
N PHE A 302 -13.00 -9.50 16.22
CA PHE A 302 -12.07 -8.61 15.53
C PHE A 302 -12.50 -7.14 15.65
N LEU A 303 -13.82 -6.88 15.64
CA LEU A 303 -14.36 -5.54 15.91
C LEU A 303 -13.98 -5.04 17.31
N VAL A 304 -14.06 -5.89 18.34
CA VAL A 304 -13.64 -5.53 19.72
C VAL A 304 -12.13 -5.27 19.78
N ILE A 305 -11.31 -6.12 19.16
CA ILE A 305 -9.86 -5.91 19.10
C ILE A 305 -9.54 -4.57 18.44
N LYS A 306 -10.22 -4.21 17.35
CA LYS A 306 -10.07 -2.91 16.71
C LYS A 306 -10.50 -1.76 17.61
N ALA A 307 -11.66 -1.87 18.26
CA ALA A 307 -12.14 -0.85 19.18
C ALA A 307 -11.13 -0.60 20.31
N ILE A 308 -10.55 -1.66 20.88
CA ILE A 308 -9.46 -1.57 21.86
C ILE A 308 -8.21 -0.93 21.23
N GLY A 309 -7.83 -1.32 20.02
CA GLY A 309 -6.68 -0.74 19.32
C GLY A 309 -6.81 0.76 19.09
N TYR A 310 -7.97 1.24 18.62
CA TYR A 310 -8.24 2.67 18.45
C TYR A 310 -8.36 3.40 19.79
N ALA A 311 -8.94 2.76 20.82
CA ALA A 311 -8.97 3.33 22.16
C ALA A 311 -7.55 3.50 22.71
N LEU A 312 -6.69 2.49 22.57
CA LEU A 312 -5.29 2.55 22.98
C LEU A 312 -4.53 3.66 22.24
N LEU A 313 -4.78 3.82 20.95
CA LEU A 313 -4.20 4.90 20.14
C LEU A 313 -4.60 6.27 20.70
N ILE A 314 -5.89 6.51 20.97
CA ILE A 314 -6.36 7.77 21.54
C ILE A 314 -5.79 7.96 22.95
N THR A 315 -5.79 6.93 23.80
CA THR A 315 -5.20 7.03 25.14
C THR A 315 -3.71 7.33 25.05
N GLY A 316 -3.00 6.86 24.03
CA GLY A 316 -1.61 7.22 23.76
C GLY A 316 -1.44 8.71 23.47
N PHE A 317 -2.34 9.32 22.68
CA PHE A 317 -2.35 10.77 22.45
C PHE A 317 -2.73 11.57 23.70
N VAL A 318 -3.71 11.11 24.48
CA VAL A 318 -4.10 11.76 25.74
C VAL A 318 -2.95 11.70 26.74
N TRP A 319 -2.33 10.53 26.88
CA TRP A 319 -1.15 10.32 27.70
C TRP A 319 -0.03 11.26 27.27
N PHE A 320 0.27 11.31 25.96
CA PHE A 320 1.25 12.23 25.39
C PHE A 320 0.98 13.71 25.76
N HIS A 321 -0.26 14.16 25.64
CA HIS A 321 -0.65 15.54 25.98
C HIS A 321 -0.56 15.84 27.48
N GLN A 322 -1.09 14.95 28.32
CA GLN A 322 -1.08 15.12 29.78
C GLN A 322 0.32 15.28 30.32
N LEU A 323 1.28 14.64 29.66
CA LEU A 323 2.63 14.70 30.13
C LEU A 323 3.38 15.94 29.60
N ASP A 324 3.09 16.41 28.38
CA ASP A 324 3.65 17.66 27.85
C ASP A 324 3.11 18.89 28.61
N SER A 325 1.86 18.82 29.08
CA SER A 325 1.19 19.89 29.83
C SER A 325 0.46 19.34 31.07
N PRO A 326 1.18 19.04 32.17
CA PRO A 326 0.63 18.35 33.36
C PRO A 326 -0.47 19.12 34.09
N ASN A 327 -0.50 20.45 33.94
CA ASN A 327 -1.51 21.31 34.58
C ASN A 327 -2.67 21.68 33.63
N SER A 328 -2.73 21.12 32.43
CA SER A 328 -3.82 21.40 31.48
C SER A 328 -5.10 20.69 31.89
N THR A 329 -6.20 21.43 31.98
CA THR A 329 -7.54 20.87 32.23
C THR A 329 -8.15 20.19 30.99
N ARG A 330 -7.53 20.38 29.81
CA ARG A 330 -7.96 19.75 28.56
C ARG A 330 -7.32 18.37 28.41
N TRP A 331 -8.07 17.42 27.85
CA TRP A 331 -7.56 16.07 27.61
C TRP A 331 -6.55 16.04 26.47
N LEU A 332 -6.80 16.82 25.41
CA LEU A 332 -5.91 17.07 24.27
C LEU A 332 -5.82 18.57 23.97
N SER A 333 -4.64 19.02 23.54
CA SER A 333 -4.42 20.32 22.91
C SER A 333 -4.93 20.32 21.47
N GLY A 334 -5.28 21.50 20.95
CA GLY A 334 -5.83 21.63 19.61
C GLY A 334 -4.94 21.01 18.53
N ASP A 335 -3.66 21.35 18.51
CA ASP A 335 -2.71 20.82 17.52
C ASP A 335 -2.61 19.29 17.58
N LEU A 336 -2.63 18.71 18.79
CA LEU A 336 -2.61 17.26 18.94
C LEU A 336 -3.93 16.62 18.52
N THR A 337 -5.08 17.30 18.68
CA THR A 337 -6.37 16.78 18.16
C THR A 337 -6.36 16.70 16.64
N GLN A 338 -5.76 17.67 15.95
CA GLN A 338 -5.63 17.64 14.49
C GLN A 338 -4.75 16.48 14.03
N VAL A 339 -3.62 16.24 14.70
CA VAL A 339 -2.73 15.11 14.40
C VAL A 339 -3.41 13.76 14.69
N ALA A 340 -4.10 13.64 15.83
CA ALA A 340 -4.88 12.45 16.16
C ALA A 340 -5.98 12.19 15.12
N PHE A 341 -6.69 13.23 14.69
CA PHE A 341 -7.70 13.13 13.64
C PHE A 341 -7.10 12.67 12.31
N GLY A 342 -5.98 13.28 11.88
CA GLY A 342 -5.29 12.90 10.65
C GLY A 342 -4.74 11.47 10.67
N THR A 343 -4.20 11.02 11.79
CA THR A 343 -3.69 9.64 11.94
C THR A 343 -4.80 8.61 11.90
N VAL A 344 -5.92 8.84 12.61
CA VAL A 344 -7.09 7.95 12.54
C VAL A 344 -7.70 7.96 11.13
N ALA A 345 -7.77 9.11 10.47
CA ALA A 345 -8.27 9.22 9.10
C ALA A 345 -7.39 8.42 8.12
N LEU A 346 -6.07 8.47 8.26
CA LEU A 346 -5.14 7.67 7.46
C LEU A 346 -5.26 6.16 7.75
N LEU A 347 -5.40 5.77 9.02
CA LEU A 347 -5.65 4.36 9.35
C LEU A 347 -6.96 3.87 8.74
N LEU A 348 -8.02 4.68 8.80
CA LEU A 348 -9.29 4.38 8.18
C LEU A 348 -9.15 4.17 6.66
N THR A 349 -8.39 5.00 5.93
CA THR A 349 -8.20 4.79 4.48
C THR A 349 -7.49 3.49 4.18
N VAL A 350 -6.45 3.15 4.94
CA VAL A 350 -5.73 1.87 4.80
C VAL A 350 -6.67 0.70 5.07
N GLU A 351 -7.45 0.74 6.15
CA GLU A 351 -8.43 -0.31 6.45
C GLU A 351 -9.48 -0.47 5.33
N MET A 352 -10.00 0.64 4.80
CA MET A 352 -10.93 0.62 3.68
C MET A 352 -10.32 -0.07 2.46
N MET A 353 -9.06 0.20 2.13
CA MET A 353 -8.36 -0.44 1.01
C MET A 353 -8.16 -1.95 1.24
N LEU A 354 -7.80 -2.36 2.46
CA LEU A 354 -7.60 -3.78 2.81
C LEU A 354 -8.90 -4.59 2.69
N TYR A 355 -10.04 -4.01 3.06
CA TYR A 355 -11.34 -4.66 2.89
C TYR A 355 -11.81 -4.66 1.44
N ALA A 356 -11.63 -3.53 0.73
CA ALA A 356 -11.96 -3.40 -0.68
C ALA A 356 -11.24 -4.44 -1.54
N SER A 357 -9.95 -4.71 -1.28
CA SER A 357 -9.15 -5.62 -2.10
C SER A 357 -9.57 -7.08 -2.03
N ASN A 358 -10.22 -7.49 -0.94
CA ASN A 358 -10.53 -8.91 -0.71
C ASN A 358 -12.04 -9.22 -0.78
N SER A 359 -12.92 -8.21 -0.73
CA SER A 359 -14.38 -8.39 -0.63
C SER A 359 -15.00 -9.16 -1.82
N LEU A 360 -14.63 -8.81 -3.06
CA LEU A 360 -15.10 -9.50 -4.26
C LEU A 360 -14.13 -10.59 -4.74
N PHE A 361 -12.83 -10.39 -4.51
CA PHE A 361 -11.78 -11.32 -4.95
C PHE A 361 -11.99 -12.74 -4.45
N LEU A 362 -12.38 -12.91 -3.19
CA LEU A 362 -12.59 -14.23 -2.60
C LEU A 362 -13.73 -14.99 -3.28
N GLU A 363 -14.81 -14.30 -3.65
CA GLU A 363 -15.99 -14.92 -4.27
C GLU A 363 -15.70 -15.36 -5.71
N VAL A 364 -14.96 -14.53 -6.47
CA VAL A 364 -14.48 -14.86 -7.81
C VAL A 364 -13.62 -16.11 -7.76
N ARG A 365 -12.74 -16.22 -6.75
CA ARG A 365 -11.77 -17.30 -6.68
C ARG A 365 -12.34 -18.61 -6.17
N GLN A 366 -13.30 -18.56 -5.25
CA GLN A 366 -13.98 -19.74 -4.71
C GLN A 366 -15.12 -20.23 -5.61
N SER A 367 -15.30 -19.64 -6.80
CA SER A 367 -16.42 -19.90 -7.71
C SER A 367 -17.79 -19.75 -7.03
N ALA A 368 -17.86 -18.96 -5.96
CA ALA A 368 -19.06 -18.75 -5.16
C ALA A 368 -20.01 -17.71 -5.80
N ILE A 369 -19.61 -17.11 -6.92
CA ILE A 369 -20.48 -16.19 -7.69
C ILE A 369 -21.73 -16.91 -8.18
N ALA A 370 -21.60 -18.16 -8.65
CA ALA A 370 -22.74 -18.94 -9.13
C ALA A 370 -23.75 -19.22 -8.01
N SER A 371 -23.28 -19.57 -6.81
CA SER A 371 -24.15 -19.83 -5.66
C SER A 371 -24.79 -18.55 -5.12
N LEU A 372 -24.07 -17.41 -5.13
CA LEU A 372 -24.64 -16.11 -4.77
C LEU A 372 -25.75 -15.67 -5.72
N ARG A 373 -25.65 -16.01 -7.01
CA ARG A 373 -26.66 -15.67 -8.02
C ARG A 373 -27.93 -16.51 -7.93
N MET A 374 -27.85 -17.70 -7.31
CA MET A 374 -29.05 -18.49 -7.01
C MET A 374 -29.94 -17.84 -5.95
N LEU A 375 -29.43 -16.86 -5.19
CA LEU A 375 -30.24 -16.11 -4.24
C LEU A 375 -31.25 -15.23 -5.00
N PRO A 376 -32.50 -15.10 -4.50
CA PRO A 376 -33.52 -14.22 -5.08
C PRO A 376 -33.26 -12.75 -4.72
N ILE A 377 -32.03 -12.27 -4.95
CA ILE A 377 -31.54 -10.92 -4.63
C ILE A 377 -30.91 -10.34 -5.89
N GLN A 378 -31.27 -9.09 -6.21
CA GLN A 378 -30.69 -8.39 -7.35
C GLN A 378 -29.17 -8.18 -7.16
N THR A 379 -28.38 -8.30 -8.24
CA THR A 379 -26.92 -8.07 -8.23
C THR A 379 -26.49 -6.78 -7.50
N PRO A 380 -27.06 -5.59 -7.78
CA PRO A 380 -26.66 -4.37 -7.07
C PRO A 380 -26.93 -4.46 -5.56
N ALA A 381 -28.00 -5.14 -5.14
CA ALA A 381 -28.29 -5.34 -3.73
C ALA A 381 -27.29 -6.30 -3.06
N ILE A 382 -26.79 -7.33 -3.77
CA ILE A 382 -25.70 -8.19 -3.27
C ILE A 382 -24.42 -7.36 -3.06
N LEU A 383 -24.02 -6.57 -4.07
CA LEU A 383 -22.83 -5.72 -3.98
C LEU A 383 -22.96 -4.69 -2.84
N LEU A 384 -24.14 -4.08 -2.68
CA LEU A 384 -24.40 -3.13 -1.59
C LEU A 384 -24.37 -3.80 -0.21
N GLN A 385 -24.87 -5.04 -0.09
CA GLN A 385 -24.74 -5.81 1.15
C GLN A 385 -23.27 -6.15 1.47
N LYS A 386 -22.44 -6.42 0.47
CA LYS A 386 -20.99 -6.62 0.67
C LYS A 386 -20.29 -5.35 1.15
N VAL A 387 -20.65 -4.20 0.59
CA VAL A 387 -20.16 -2.90 1.06
C VAL A 387 -20.62 -2.65 2.50
N ALA A 388 -21.89 -2.93 2.81
CA ALA A 388 -22.43 -2.75 4.16
C ALA A 388 -21.68 -3.60 5.21
N ALA A 389 -21.29 -4.83 4.89
CA ALA A 389 -20.47 -5.65 5.78
C ALA A 389 -19.11 -5.00 6.09
N CYS A 390 -18.47 -4.41 5.07
CA CYS A 390 -17.20 -3.70 5.22
C CYS A 390 -17.40 -2.42 6.06
N VAL A 391 -18.47 -1.67 5.85
CA VAL A 391 -18.81 -0.46 6.63
C VAL A 391 -19.00 -0.80 8.12
N VAL A 392 -19.69 -1.91 8.44
CA VAL A 392 -19.84 -2.37 9.83
C VAL A 392 -18.49 -2.68 10.46
N ALA A 393 -17.54 -3.24 9.71
CA ALA A 393 -16.19 -3.52 10.22
C ALA A 393 -15.31 -2.27 10.40
N LEU A 394 -15.68 -1.15 9.77
CA LEU A 394 -15.00 0.15 9.89
C LEU A 394 -15.59 1.03 11.01
N LEU A 395 -16.67 0.59 11.67
CA LEU A 395 -17.34 1.34 12.74
C LEU A 395 -16.39 1.86 13.84
N PRO A 396 -15.40 1.11 14.36
CA PRO A 396 -14.48 1.62 15.38
C PRO A 396 -13.65 2.83 14.92
N ALA A 397 -13.23 2.84 13.66
CA ALA A 397 -12.48 3.96 13.08
C ALA A 397 -13.38 5.19 12.83
N ILE A 398 -14.61 4.96 12.38
CA ILE A 398 -15.59 6.04 12.17
C ILE A 398 -16.02 6.65 13.53
N SER A 399 -16.29 5.81 14.53
CA SER A 399 -16.70 6.28 15.86
C SER A 399 -15.62 7.11 16.54
N THR A 400 -14.35 6.75 16.36
CA THR A 400 -13.21 7.50 16.90
C THR A 400 -12.99 8.84 16.20
N LEU A 401 -13.16 8.92 14.89
CA LEU A 401 -13.16 10.21 14.18
C LEU A 401 -14.29 11.12 14.65
N VAL A 402 -15.50 10.58 14.82
CA VAL A 402 -16.66 11.34 15.32
C VAL A 402 -16.41 11.82 16.75
N LEU A 403 -15.82 10.98 17.60
CA LEU A 403 -15.47 11.35 18.98
C LEU A 403 -14.43 12.48 19.03
N LEU A 404 -13.39 12.42 18.20
CA LEU A 404 -12.38 13.49 18.10
C LEU A 404 -13.01 14.80 17.58
N MET A 405 -13.89 14.71 16.60
CA MET A 405 -14.63 15.86 16.07
C MET A 405 -15.57 16.47 17.13
N ALA A 406 -16.22 15.63 17.94
CA ALA A 406 -17.11 16.09 19.02
C ALA A 406 -16.33 16.72 20.19
N TYR A 407 -15.10 16.28 20.44
CA TYR A 407 -14.26 16.79 21.52
C TYR A 407 -13.75 18.22 21.25
N ASP A 408 -13.15 18.48 20.08
CA ASP A 408 -12.65 19.82 19.72
C ASP A 408 -12.88 20.14 18.24
N ALA A 409 -14.15 20.38 17.90
CA ALA A 409 -14.55 20.78 16.54
C ALA A 409 -13.86 22.08 16.09
N ARG A 410 -13.57 23.01 17.02
CA ARG A 410 -12.98 24.31 16.67
C ARG A 410 -11.54 24.14 16.21
N SER A 411 -10.74 23.35 16.93
CA SER A 411 -9.37 23.10 16.49
C SER A 411 -9.32 22.34 15.17
N ILE A 412 -10.19 21.36 14.95
CA ILE A 412 -10.19 20.62 13.69
C ILE A 412 -10.61 21.51 12.51
N THR A 413 -11.62 22.37 12.70
CA THR A 413 -12.11 23.28 11.65
C THR A 413 -11.25 24.52 11.44
N SER A 414 -10.37 24.87 12.38
CA SER A 414 -9.45 26.01 12.25
C SER A 414 -8.28 25.76 11.29
N ALA A 415 -8.09 24.52 10.83
CA ALA A 415 -7.09 24.21 9.81
C ALA A 415 -7.40 24.98 8.51
N HIS A 416 -6.36 25.59 7.91
CA HIS A 416 -6.51 26.36 6.69
C HIS A 416 -7.15 25.50 5.59
N ASP A 417 -8.35 25.90 5.14
CA ASP A 417 -9.15 25.19 4.13
C ASP A 417 -9.61 23.76 4.52
N PHE A 418 -9.96 23.55 5.80
CA PHE A 418 -10.54 22.29 6.30
C PHE A 418 -11.62 21.65 5.40
N PRO A 419 -12.62 22.40 4.87
CA PRO A 419 -13.64 21.81 4.00
C PRO A 419 -13.02 21.15 2.76
N GLY A 420 -12.09 21.84 2.09
CA GLY A 420 -11.39 21.34 0.91
C GLY A 420 -10.55 20.09 1.20
N GLN A 421 -9.85 20.07 2.34
CA GLN A 421 -9.05 18.92 2.77
C GLN A 421 -9.90 17.67 3.02
N VAL A 422 -11.02 17.81 3.75
CA VAL A 422 -11.92 16.69 4.05
C VAL A 422 -12.49 16.08 2.78
N ILE A 423 -12.92 16.90 1.82
CA ILE A 423 -13.49 16.41 0.56
C ILE A 423 -12.43 15.74 -0.28
N THR A 424 -11.25 16.34 -0.38
CA THR A 424 -10.12 15.75 -1.11
C THR A 424 -9.80 14.38 -0.51
N TRP A 425 -9.76 14.28 0.81
CA TRP A 425 -9.54 13.02 1.51
C TRP A 425 -10.68 12.00 1.27
N VAL A 426 -11.95 12.38 1.43
CA VAL A 426 -13.12 11.51 1.17
C VAL A 426 -13.09 11.02 -0.27
N PHE A 427 -12.88 11.93 -1.23
CA PHE A 427 -12.85 11.60 -2.64
C PHE A 427 -11.69 10.66 -2.99
N VAL A 428 -10.47 10.97 -2.54
CA VAL A 428 -9.30 10.11 -2.77
C VAL A 428 -9.53 8.72 -2.18
N SER A 429 -10.12 8.65 -0.98
CA SER A 429 -10.46 7.39 -0.32
C SER A 429 -11.51 6.59 -1.09
N LEU A 430 -12.57 7.25 -1.58
CA LEU A 430 -13.60 6.63 -2.42
C LEU A 430 -13.02 6.17 -3.77
N MET A 431 -12.18 6.98 -4.41
CA MET A 431 -11.53 6.63 -5.66
C MET A 431 -10.59 5.43 -5.49
N MET A 432 -9.73 5.46 -4.46
CA MET A 432 -8.82 4.35 -4.13
C MET A 432 -9.59 3.06 -3.86
N THR A 433 -10.67 3.11 -3.07
CA THR A 433 -11.44 1.91 -2.73
C THR A 433 -12.14 1.32 -3.96
N HIS A 434 -12.82 2.14 -4.76
CA HIS A 434 -13.50 1.65 -5.97
C HIS A 434 -12.52 1.12 -7.01
N LEU A 435 -11.38 1.79 -7.20
CA LEU A 435 -10.34 1.30 -8.10
C LEU A 435 -9.75 -0.02 -7.59
N THR A 436 -9.55 -0.15 -6.28
CA THR A 436 -9.09 -1.41 -5.66
C THR A 436 -10.08 -2.54 -5.90
N VAL A 437 -11.39 -2.29 -5.75
CA VAL A 437 -12.44 -3.28 -6.05
C VAL A 437 -12.43 -3.66 -7.52
N LEU A 438 -12.39 -2.69 -8.44
CA LEU A 438 -12.36 -2.95 -9.87
C LEU A 438 -11.14 -3.82 -10.24
N LEU A 439 -9.95 -3.43 -9.79
CA LEU A 439 -8.73 -4.17 -10.08
C LEU A 439 -8.76 -5.58 -9.49
N SER A 440 -9.41 -5.78 -8.34
CA SER A 440 -9.58 -7.12 -7.75
C SER A 440 -10.42 -8.07 -8.62
N LEU A 441 -11.23 -7.55 -9.55
CA LEU A 441 -12.00 -8.35 -10.52
C LEU A 441 -11.23 -8.67 -11.81
N TYR A 442 -10.19 -7.90 -12.12
CA TYR A 442 -9.38 -8.09 -13.33
C TYR A 442 -8.08 -8.82 -13.04
N THR A 443 -7.38 -8.42 -11.98
CA THR A 443 -6.07 -8.95 -11.65
C THR A 443 -6.22 -10.08 -10.64
N ARG A 444 -5.66 -11.24 -11.00
CA ARG A 444 -5.54 -12.39 -10.07
C ARG A 444 -4.63 -12.08 -8.87
N TRP A 445 -3.78 -11.07 -9.01
CA TRP A 445 -2.75 -10.71 -8.05
C TRP A 445 -2.72 -9.18 -7.87
N ALA A 446 -2.43 -8.73 -6.64
CA ALA A 446 -1.98 -7.37 -6.37
C ALA A 446 -2.91 -6.18 -6.71
N ALA A 447 -4.23 -6.36 -6.55
CA ALA A 447 -5.20 -5.29 -6.75
C ALA A 447 -4.90 -4.02 -5.91
N LEU A 448 -4.50 -4.18 -4.65
CA LEU A 448 -4.23 -3.07 -3.73
C LEU A 448 -2.96 -2.27 -4.10
N PRO A 449 -1.78 -2.90 -4.27
CA PRO A 449 -0.61 -2.16 -4.74
C PRO A 449 -0.90 -1.45 -6.07
N LEU A 450 -1.49 -2.14 -7.04
CA LEU A 450 -1.75 -1.56 -8.36
C LEU A 450 -2.76 -0.40 -8.31
N ALA A 451 -3.73 -0.45 -7.39
CA ALA A 451 -4.62 0.68 -7.11
C ALA A 451 -3.84 1.88 -6.57
N ILE A 452 -2.89 1.67 -5.64
CA ILE A 452 -2.03 2.75 -5.14
C ILE A 452 -1.21 3.37 -6.26
N LEU A 453 -0.58 2.56 -7.12
CA LEU A 453 0.20 3.07 -8.26
C LEU A 453 -0.66 3.93 -9.18
N LEU A 454 -1.81 3.41 -9.60
CA LEU A 454 -2.69 4.11 -10.53
C LEU A 454 -3.26 5.39 -9.91
N THR A 455 -3.62 5.36 -8.63
CA THR A 455 -4.11 6.56 -7.94
C THR A 455 -3.04 7.62 -7.76
N VAL A 456 -1.80 7.26 -7.45
CA VAL A 456 -0.69 8.25 -7.35
C VAL A 456 -0.39 8.88 -8.72
N ILE A 457 -0.45 8.10 -9.80
CA ILE A 457 -0.24 8.61 -11.17
C ILE A 457 -1.43 9.43 -11.67
N SER A 458 -2.66 9.04 -11.33
CA SER A 458 -3.88 9.71 -11.80
C SER A 458 -4.23 10.95 -10.97
N PHE A 459 -3.77 11.03 -9.71
CA PHE A 459 -4.10 12.13 -8.80
C PHE A 459 -3.68 13.51 -9.33
N PRO A 460 -2.49 13.73 -9.93
CA PRO A 460 -2.16 15.02 -10.54
C PRO A 460 -3.15 15.45 -11.62
N CYS A 461 -3.67 14.51 -12.42
CA CYS A 461 -4.61 14.81 -13.50
C CYS A 461 -6.04 15.04 -12.96
N ILE A 462 -6.49 14.16 -12.06
CA ILE A 462 -7.87 14.13 -11.56
C ILE A 462 -8.02 15.01 -10.33
N GLY A 463 -7.17 14.80 -9.33
CA GLY A 463 -7.11 15.60 -8.10
C GLY A 463 -6.71 17.05 -8.34
N GLY A 464 -5.77 17.30 -9.26
CA GLY A 464 -5.42 18.66 -9.69
C GLY A 464 -6.61 19.41 -10.29
N ALA A 465 -7.40 18.74 -11.13
CA ALA A 465 -8.64 19.30 -11.69
C ALA A 465 -9.70 19.56 -10.59
N ALA A 466 -9.87 18.64 -9.64
CA ALA A 466 -10.80 18.82 -8.51
C ALA A 466 -10.43 19.99 -7.60
N VAL A 467 -9.16 20.11 -7.22
CA VAL A 467 -8.67 21.21 -6.39
C VAL A 467 -8.81 22.53 -7.15
N GLY A 468 -8.45 22.55 -8.44
CA GLY A 468 -8.63 23.71 -9.30
C GLY A 468 -10.09 24.15 -9.42
N LEU A 469 -11.02 23.21 -9.60
CA LEU A 469 -12.46 23.51 -9.68
C LEU A 469 -13.01 24.07 -8.36
N THR A 470 -12.53 23.56 -7.23
CA THR A 470 -12.92 24.05 -5.89
C THR A 470 -12.43 25.48 -5.68
N GLU A 471 -11.22 25.80 -6.10
CA GLU A 471 -10.66 27.15 -5.97
C GLU A 471 -11.38 28.16 -6.89
N ILE A 472 -11.73 27.76 -8.11
CA ILE A 472 -12.50 28.59 -9.04
C ILE A 472 -13.89 28.87 -8.47
N THR A 473 -14.61 27.84 -8.00
CA THR A 473 -15.96 28.01 -7.44
C THR A 473 -15.96 28.85 -6.17
N LYS A 474 -14.95 28.68 -5.31
CA LYS A 474 -14.74 29.50 -4.10
C LYS A 474 -14.54 30.98 -4.45
N LYS A 475 -13.66 31.29 -5.41
CA LYS A 475 -13.42 32.67 -5.87
C LYS A 475 -14.67 33.30 -6.49
N THR A 476 -15.38 32.57 -7.36
CA THR A 476 -16.61 33.06 -7.98
C THR A 476 -17.71 33.33 -6.95
N ALA A 477 -17.83 32.49 -5.92
CA ALA A 477 -18.83 32.70 -4.88
C ALA A 477 -18.49 33.86 -3.94
N GLN A 478 -17.19 34.11 -3.68
CA GLN A 478 -16.73 35.30 -2.98
C GLN A 478 -17.03 36.58 -3.76
N LEU A 479 -16.81 36.58 -5.07
CA LEU A 479 -17.12 37.72 -5.95
C LEU A 479 -18.62 38.07 -5.96
N ASN A 480 -19.49 37.07 -5.79
CA ASN A 480 -20.94 37.24 -5.77
C ASN A 480 -21.52 37.43 -4.35
N GLY A 481 -20.69 37.58 -3.31
CA GLY A 481 -21.15 37.81 -1.94
C GLY A 481 -21.89 36.62 -1.29
N ILE A 482 -21.74 35.41 -1.84
CA ILE A 482 -22.44 34.22 -1.33
C ILE A 482 -21.65 33.65 -0.15
N GLN A 483 -22.15 33.84 1.08
CA GLN A 483 -21.50 33.34 2.30
C GLN A 483 -21.34 31.81 2.35
N LEU A 484 -22.24 31.06 1.70
CA LEU A 484 -22.19 29.59 1.54
C LEU A 484 -21.35 29.12 0.34
N GLY A 485 -20.61 30.03 -0.28
CA GLY A 485 -19.85 29.78 -1.51
C GLY A 485 -18.88 28.62 -1.44
N VAL A 486 -18.24 28.43 -0.28
CA VAL A 486 -17.34 27.30 -0.02
C VAL A 486 -18.11 25.99 -0.14
N TRP A 487 -19.20 25.81 0.60
CA TRP A 487 -19.99 24.57 0.58
C TRP A 487 -20.65 24.29 -0.76
N LEU A 488 -21.03 25.32 -1.51
CA LEU A 488 -21.55 25.15 -2.87
C LEU A 488 -20.46 24.60 -3.81
N GLY A 489 -19.26 25.19 -3.79
CA GLY A 489 -18.13 24.70 -4.58
C GLY A 489 -17.75 23.26 -4.25
N VAL A 490 -17.82 22.92 -2.96
CA VAL A 490 -17.64 21.57 -2.41
C VAL A 490 -18.63 20.57 -3.01
N VAL A 491 -19.94 20.87 -2.96
CA VAL A 491 -20.98 19.97 -3.45
C VAL A 491 -20.87 19.81 -4.97
N VAL A 492 -20.66 20.90 -5.69
CA VAL A 492 -20.49 20.89 -7.15
C VAL A 492 -19.29 20.03 -7.53
N ASN A 493 -18.14 20.20 -6.89
CA ASN A 493 -16.95 19.40 -7.17
C ASN A 493 -17.19 17.91 -6.87
N PHE A 494 -17.82 17.58 -5.74
CA PHE A 494 -18.12 16.18 -5.41
C PHE A 494 -19.04 15.53 -6.46
N VAL A 495 -20.09 16.23 -6.91
CA VAL A 495 -21.00 15.74 -7.94
C VAL A 495 -20.28 15.50 -9.27
N TRP A 496 -19.48 16.47 -9.73
CA TRP A 496 -18.73 16.33 -10.98
C TRP A 496 -17.73 15.19 -10.93
N MET A 497 -16.99 15.08 -9.82
CA MET A 497 -16.02 14.01 -9.62
C MET A 497 -16.71 12.64 -9.50
N TRP A 498 -17.88 12.58 -8.89
CA TRP A 498 -18.68 11.36 -8.85
C TRP A 498 -19.15 10.94 -10.24
N ILE A 499 -19.71 11.87 -11.02
CA ILE A 499 -20.22 11.59 -12.38
C ILE A 499 -19.11 11.14 -13.33
N PHE A 500 -17.96 11.82 -13.33
CA PHE A 500 -16.90 11.54 -14.32
C PHE A 500 -15.92 10.45 -13.92
N VAL A 501 -15.72 10.22 -12.62
CA VAL A 501 -14.70 9.26 -12.14
C VAL A 501 -15.34 8.04 -11.48
N LEU A 502 -16.18 8.25 -10.47
CA LEU A 502 -16.70 7.14 -9.65
C LEU A 502 -17.78 6.34 -10.36
N LEU A 503 -18.73 7.00 -11.04
CA LEU A 503 -19.86 6.35 -11.70
C LEU A 503 -19.41 5.40 -12.84
N PRO A 504 -18.46 5.77 -13.73
CA PRO A 504 -17.93 4.82 -14.72
C PRO A 504 -17.27 3.59 -14.09
N ILE A 505 -16.50 3.78 -13.01
CA ILE A 505 -15.88 2.68 -12.28
C ILE A 505 -16.94 1.76 -11.65
N GLN A 506 -17.98 2.33 -11.04
CA GLN A 506 -19.09 1.59 -10.44
C GLN A 506 -19.86 0.77 -11.49
N ILE A 507 -20.16 1.36 -12.65
CA ILE A 507 -20.81 0.67 -13.76
C ILE A 507 -19.95 -0.49 -14.25
N GLU A 508 -18.63 -0.30 -14.39
CA GLU A 508 -17.76 -1.38 -14.86
C GLU A 508 -17.61 -2.50 -13.83
N ILE A 509 -17.60 -2.20 -12.53
CA ILE A 509 -17.64 -3.22 -11.46
C ILE A 509 -18.89 -4.10 -11.63
N VAL A 510 -20.06 -3.49 -11.81
CA VAL A 510 -21.33 -4.22 -11.97
C VAL A 510 -21.32 -5.04 -13.26
N ASN A 511 -20.86 -4.45 -14.37
CA ASN A 511 -20.78 -5.13 -15.66
C ASN A 511 -19.82 -6.33 -15.61
N ARG A 512 -18.64 -6.14 -15.02
CA ARG A 512 -17.64 -7.20 -14.89
C ARG A 512 -18.12 -8.32 -13.99
N TRP A 513 -18.76 -7.98 -12.87
CA TRP A 513 -19.39 -8.95 -11.98
C TRP A 513 -20.46 -9.77 -12.71
N ASN A 514 -21.32 -9.11 -13.50
CA ASN A 514 -22.34 -9.80 -14.27
C ASN A 514 -21.75 -10.74 -15.34
N ARG A 515 -20.63 -10.37 -15.99
CA ARG A 515 -19.94 -11.26 -16.95
C ARG A 515 -19.35 -12.49 -16.26
N LEU A 516 -18.61 -12.30 -15.17
CA LEU A 516 -18.02 -13.39 -14.38
C LEU A 516 -19.06 -14.33 -13.76
N SER A 517 -20.30 -13.86 -13.60
CA SER A 517 -21.40 -14.69 -13.10
C SER A 517 -22.12 -15.52 -14.18
N ARG A 518 -21.77 -15.32 -15.46
CA ARG A 518 -22.32 -16.05 -16.62
C ARG A 518 -21.35 -17.09 -17.17
N GLU A 519 -20.05 -16.84 -17.00
CA GLU A 519 -18.97 -17.81 -17.19
C GLU A 519 -18.98 -18.83 -16.05
#